data_AF-A0AAX4KDS8-F1
#
_entry.id   AF-A0AAX4KDS8-F1
#
_cell.length_a   1.000
_cell.length_b   1.000
_cell.length_c   1.000
_cell.angle_alpha   90.00
_cell.angle_beta   90.00
_cell.angle_gamma   90.00
#
_symmetry.space_group_name_H-M   'P 1'
#
loop_
_entity.id
_entity.type
_entity.pdbx_description
1 polymer ?
#
loop_
_entity_poly.entity_id
_entity_poly.type
_entity_poly.pdbx_seq_one_letter_code
_entity_poly.pdbx_strand_id
1 'polypeptide(L)'
;MSLLSGSTQAPLLSLLSSTSSPSLSPLFQPVTDDSKDSYIASLPDPSTAQAPGSSRSVPHARPKGCILHDVVHIQSSNPRQTYIQAGCLLSEYRKRLEKGKARDDGVLPLGIELPWIGLQVKRLGRRHVSFEIGIVDNRGREGIVRLSSFKKNPTVHPHRSPPLIHLPLQLPQQTPSTLTPWVHIPVSLAPLIQLFHSLPRPQRHALDNDDDEHEDSRKRRKVAELPSGPFASVSYVRVYANCRVRRIWFSADGERTIQGMGKGVRDEWELYAADEMA
;
A
#
# COMPACT_ATOMS: atom_id res chain seq x y z
N MET A 1 0.29 -0.04 -22.34
CA MET A 1 1.49 0.67 -21.87
C MET A 1 1.42 0.81 -20.35
N SER A 2 2.56 0.68 -19.70
CA SER A 2 2.74 0.87 -18.25
C SER A 2 3.97 1.75 -18.04
N LEU A 3 4.00 2.51 -16.95
CA LEU A 3 4.97 3.58 -16.72
C LEU A 3 6.43 3.12 -16.78
N LEU A 4 6.73 1.98 -16.16
CA LEU A 4 8.07 1.41 -16.01
C LEU A 4 8.26 0.13 -16.83
N SER A 5 7.31 -0.20 -17.71
CA SER A 5 7.46 -1.35 -18.60
C SER A 5 8.43 -1.01 -19.72
N GLY A 6 9.45 -1.86 -19.91
CA GLY A 6 10.52 -1.65 -20.87
C GLY A 6 11.62 -0.69 -20.41
N SER A 7 11.54 -0.14 -19.19
CA SER A 7 12.66 0.56 -18.57
C SER A 7 13.60 -0.42 -17.86
N THR A 8 14.87 -0.03 -17.69
CA THR A 8 15.81 -0.83 -16.89
C THR A 8 15.44 -0.72 -15.41
N GLN A 9 14.93 -1.81 -14.84
CA GLN A 9 14.62 -1.89 -13.42
C GLN A 9 15.81 -2.48 -12.67
N ALA A 10 16.55 -1.62 -11.96
CA ALA A 10 17.65 -2.05 -11.10
C ALA A 10 17.15 -3.07 -10.05
N PRO A 11 18.02 -3.96 -9.52
CA PRO A 11 17.62 -4.96 -8.53
C PRO A 11 16.98 -4.39 -7.26
N LEU A 12 17.16 -3.09 -6.99
CA LEU A 12 16.48 -2.33 -5.95
C LEU A 12 15.90 -1.06 -6.58
N LEU A 13 14.59 -0.87 -6.45
CA LEU A 13 13.85 0.26 -7.03
C LEU A 13 13.06 0.97 -5.93
N SER A 14 13.40 2.23 -5.64
CA SER A 14 12.63 3.05 -4.70
C SER A 14 11.43 3.68 -5.41
N LEU A 15 10.23 3.51 -4.85
CA LEU A 15 8.99 4.13 -5.36
C LEU A 15 8.62 5.38 -4.54
N LEU A 16 8.82 5.32 -3.22
CA LEU A 16 8.62 6.44 -2.29
C LEU A 16 9.79 6.49 -1.31
N SER A 17 10.37 7.66 -1.12
CA SER A 17 11.26 7.96 0.01
C SER A 17 10.84 9.31 0.60
N SER A 18 10.43 9.36 1.86
CA SER A 18 9.97 10.62 2.47
C SER A 18 11.07 11.66 2.62
N THR A 19 12.33 11.26 2.49
CA THR A 19 13.51 12.14 2.45
C THR A 19 13.77 12.75 1.07
N SER A 20 13.01 12.38 0.03
CA SER A 20 13.13 13.03 -1.28
C SER A 20 12.48 14.42 -1.28
N SER A 21 12.78 15.21 -2.31
CA SER A 21 12.12 16.49 -2.56
C SER A 21 11.43 16.44 -3.93
N PRO A 22 10.09 16.41 -4.02
CA PRO A 22 9.13 16.38 -2.90
C PRO A 22 9.14 15.04 -2.12
N SER A 23 8.73 15.06 -0.84
CA SER A 23 8.68 13.86 0.01
C SER A 23 7.64 12.83 -0.45
N LEU A 24 6.52 13.31 -1.00
CA LEU A 24 5.59 12.49 -1.75
C LEU A 24 5.98 12.56 -3.22
N SER A 25 6.51 11.45 -3.74
CA SER A 25 6.89 11.34 -5.15
C SER A 25 5.71 11.74 -6.06
N PRO A 26 5.93 12.46 -7.17
CA PRO A 26 4.87 12.81 -8.14
C PRO A 26 4.15 11.60 -8.73
N LEU A 27 4.71 10.40 -8.58
CA LEU A 27 4.07 9.15 -8.96
C LEU A 27 2.87 8.80 -8.07
N PHE A 28 2.79 9.37 -6.86
CA PHE A 28 1.68 9.15 -5.94
C PHE A 28 0.61 10.23 -6.09
N GLN A 29 -0.60 9.80 -6.39
CA GLN A 29 -1.79 10.61 -6.28
C GLN A 29 -2.33 10.53 -4.84
N PRO A 30 -2.34 11.64 -4.09
CA PRO A 30 -3.05 11.71 -2.82
C PRO A 30 -4.56 11.79 -3.06
N VAL A 31 -5.32 11.07 -2.26
CA VAL A 31 -6.79 11.10 -2.24
C VAL A 31 -7.23 11.28 -0.79
N THR A 32 -8.05 12.29 -0.53
CA THR A 32 -8.63 12.60 0.78
C THR A 32 -10.14 12.64 0.67
N ASP A 33 -10.83 12.08 1.65
CA ASP A 33 -12.28 12.31 1.81
C ASP A 33 -12.59 13.71 2.38
N ASP A 34 -13.89 14.03 2.47
CA ASP A 34 -14.40 15.32 2.97
C ASP A 34 -14.44 15.41 4.51
N SER A 35 -13.94 14.41 5.23
CA SER A 35 -13.91 14.45 6.69
C SER A 35 -12.89 15.47 7.19
N LYS A 36 -13.23 16.19 8.25
CA LYS A 36 -12.38 17.26 8.80
C LYS A 36 -11.03 16.77 9.32
N ASP A 37 -10.90 15.48 9.66
CA ASP A 37 -9.66 14.89 10.15
C ASP A 37 -8.87 14.15 9.06
N SER A 38 -9.32 14.21 7.80
CA SER A 38 -8.67 13.65 6.63
C SER A 38 -7.64 14.60 6.04
N TYR A 39 -6.38 14.19 6.05
CA TYR A 39 -5.30 14.92 5.38
C TYR A 39 -4.08 14.04 5.14
N ILE A 40 -3.29 14.48 4.15
CA ILE A 40 -2.01 13.88 3.77
C ILE A 40 -0.97 14.99 3.80
N ALA A 41 0.09 14.82 4.58
CA ALA A 41 1.12 15.84 4.75
C ALA A 41 2.51 15.20 4.95
N SER A 42 3.55 15.94 4.59
CA SER A 42 4.93 15.59 4.95
C SER A 42 5.29 16.34 6.22
N LEU A 43 5.73 15.63 7.25
CA LEU A 43 6.03 16.21 8.56
C LEU A 43 7.10 15.41 9.29
N PRO A 44 7.83 16.03 10.25
CA PRO A 44 8.79 15.31 11.07
C PRO A 44 8.12 14.19 11.88
N ASP A 45 8.74 13.01 11.98
CA ASP A 45 8.19 11.92 12.80
C ASP A 45 7.95 12.27 14.31
N PRO A 46 8.72 13.16 14.98
CA PRO A 46 8.35 13.54 16.35
C PRO A 46 7.11 14.45 16.42
N SER A 47 6.71 15.09 15.32
CA SER A 47 5.63 16.07 15.33
C SER A 47 4.28 15.41 15.57
N THR A 48 3.46 15.96 16.47
CA THR A 48 2.04 15.62 16.56
C THR A 48 1.30 16.33 15.44
N ALA A 49 0.78 15.56 14.49
CA ALA A 49 0.08 16.12 13.36
C ALA A 49 -1.35 16.52 13.80
N GLN A 50 -1.64 17.83 13.80
CA GLN A 50 -2.98 18.36 14.06
C GLN A 50 -3.65 18.66 12.73
N ALA A 51 -4.85 18.10 12.49
CA ALA A 51 -5.68 18.60 11.39
C ALA A 51 -6.19 20.01 11.78
N PRO A 52 -6.22 20.98 10.86
CA PRO A 52 -6.78 22.30 11.14
C PRO A 52 -8.24 22.16 11.62
N GLY A 53 -8.50 22.51 12.87
CA GLY A 53 -9.83 22.43 13.51
C GLY A 53 -10.18 21.14 14.24
N SER A 54 -9.24 20.18 14.40
CA SER A 54 -9.48 18.94 15.15
C SER A 54 -8.98 19.03 16.59
N SER A 55 -9.88 18.84 17.57
CA SER A 55 -9.57 18.76 19.01
C SER A 55 -9.01 17.40 19.45
N ARG A 56 -8.88 16.42 18.54
CA ARG A 56 -8.27 15.12 18.84
C ARG A 56 -6.75 15.22 18.75
N SER A 57 -6.13 15.63 19.86
CA SER A 57 -4.69 15.55 20.05
C SER A 57 -4.22 14.09 20.02
N VAL A 58 -3.25 13.79 19.15
CA VAL A 58 -2.44 12.57 19.24
C VAL A 58 -1.46 12.77 20.41
N PRO A 59 -1.16 11.74 21.25
CA PRO A 59 -0.54 11.93 22.57
C PRO A 59 0.79 12.73 22.58
N HIS A 60 1.00 13.46 23.68
CA HIS A 60 2.04 14.48 23.92
C HIS A 60 3.46 13.99 24.26
N ALA A 61 3.72 12.70 24.40
CA ALA A 61 5.07 12.22 24.71
C ALA A 61 5.87 12.04 23.42
N ARG A 62 7.09 12.61 23.33
CA ARG A 62 8.07 12.22 22.31
C ARG A 62 8.28 10.70 22.45
N PRO A 63 7.76 9.88 21.52
CA PRO A 63 7.92 8.44 21.65
C PRO A 63 9.41 8.12 21.51
N LYS A 64 9.95 7.28 22.39
CA LYS A 64 11.25 6.65 22.14
C LYS A 64 11.21 5.96 20.77
N GLY A 65 12.31 6.06 20.01
CA GLY A 65 12.42 5.45 18.69
C GLY A 65 11.75 6.17 17.53
N CYS A 66 11.46 7.47 17.66
CA CYS A 66 11.20 8.30 16.48
C CYS A 66 12.42 8.34 15.56
N ILE A 67 12.16 8.53 14.27
CA ILE A 67 13.20 8.81 13.30
C ILE A 67 13.38 10.33 13.14
N LEU A 68 14.58 10.76 12.74
CA LEU A 68 14.90 12.18 12.57
C LEU A 68 14.34 12.79 11.27
N HIS A 69 13.83 11.95 10.38
CA HIS A 69 13.40 12.38 9.05
C HIS A 69 11.91 12.77 8.99
N ASP A 70 11.60 13.57 7.98
CA ASP A 70 10.23 13.79 7.55
C ASP A 70 9.62 12.50 7.01
N VAL A 71 8.31 12.38 7.20
CA VAL A 71 7.51 11.22 6.83
C VAL A 71 6.21 11.64 6.21
N VAL A 72 5.69 10.80 5.31
CA VAL A 72 4.36 11.01 4.74
C VAL A 72 3.33 10.53 5.76
N HIS A 73 2.60 11.45 6.35
CA HIS A 73 1.52 11.20 7.30
C HIS A 73 0.18 11.16 6.58
N ILE A 74 -0.59 10.09 6.79
CA ILE A 74 -1.91 9.88 6.18
C ILE A 74 -2.89 9.61 7.32
N GLN A 75 -3.90 10.46 7.47
CA GLN A 75 -4.89 10.34 8.54
C GLN A 75 -6.29 10.55 7.97
N SER A 76 -7.27 9.79 8.48
CA SER A 76 -8.70 10.00 8.26
C SER A 76 -9.50 9.14 9.24
N SER A 77 -10.72 9.60 9.58
CA SER A 77 -11.73 8.79 10.27
C SER A 77 -12.38 7.74 9.36
N ASN A 78 -12.36 7.94 8.04
CA ASN A 78 -12.75 6.96 7.03
C ASN A 78 -11.52 6.42 6.27
N PRO A 79 -10.81 5.42 6.82
CA PRO A 79 -9.55 4.95 6.26
C PRO A 79 -9.65 4.35 4.85
N ARG A 80 -10.86 4.00 4.38
CA ARG A 80 -11.06 3.43 3.04
C ARG A 80 -11.03 4.49 1.94
N GLN A 81 -11.31 5.75 2.27
CA GLN A 81 -11.46 6.83 1.29
C GLN A 81 -10.24 7.75 1.23
N THR A 82 -9.42 7.79 2.28
CA THR A 82 -8.15 8.55 2.28
C THR A 82 -6.96 7.63 2.09
N TYR A 83 -6.17 7.88 1.05
CA TYR A 83 -5.00 7.07 0.67
C TYR A 83 -4.02 7.83 -0.23
N ILE A 84 -2.80 7.31 -0.35
CA ILE A 84 -1.90 7.63 -1.46
C ILE A 84 -1.86 6.44 -2.42
N GLN A 85 -1.78 6.71 -3.72
CA GLN A 85 -1.71 5.66 -4.73
C GLN A 85 -0.68 5.97 -5.81
N ALA A 86 0.21 5.02 -6.07
CA ALA A 86 1.10 5.05 -7.23
C ALA A 86 0.60 4.10 -8.32
N GLY A 87 0.47 4.62 -9.53
CA GLY A 87 -0.09 3.93 -10.69
C GLY A 87 -1.60 3.70 -10.60
N CYS A 88 -2.14 2.88 -11.51
CA CYS A 88 -3.56 2.56 -11.55
C CYS A 88 -3.82 1.08 -11.87
N LEU A 89 -5.07 0.67 -11.71
CA LEU A 89 -5.52 -0.65 -12.17
C LEU A 89 -5.30 -0.80 -13.68
N LEU A 90 -4.73 -1.93 -14.09
CA LEU A 90 -4.49 -2.27 -15.49
C LEU A 90 -5.82 -2.43 -16.24
N SER A 91 -6.80 -3.06 -15.61
CA SER A 91 -8.15 -3.21 -16.14
C SER A 91 -8.87 -1.87 -16.34
N GLU A 92 -8.68 -0.90 -15.43
CA GLU A 92 -9.23 0.44 -15.57
C GLU A 92 -8.54 1.22 -16.69
N TYR A 93 -7.21 1.12 -16.79
CA TYR A 93 -6.46 1.70 -17.90
C TYR A 93 -6.91 1.15 -19.26
N ARG A 94 -7.06 -0.17 -19.39
CA ARG A 94 -7.56 -0.82 -20.63
C ARG A 94 -8.96 -0.32 -21.01
N LYS A 95 -9.88 -0.23 -20.04
CA LYS A 95 -11.23 0.31 -20.27
C LYS A 95 -11.20 1.78 -20.75
N ARG A 96 -10.29 2.60 -20.21
CA ARG A 96 -10.11 3.99 -20.66
C ARG A 96 -9.57 4.07 -22.09
N LEU A 97 -8.65 3.17 -22.45
CA LEU A 97 -8.11 3.04 -23.81
C LEU A 97 -9.20 2.65 -24.83
N GLU A 98 -10.02 1.65 -24.51
CA GLU A 98 -11.14 1.21 -25.36
C GLU A 98 -12.16 2.33 -25.61
N LYS A 99 -12.36 3.21 -24.61
CA LYS A 99 -13.25 4.37 -24.72
C LYS A 99 -12.62 5.58 -25.42
N GLY A 100 -11.40 5.46 -25.94
CA GLY A 100 -10.68 6.56 -26.59
C GLY A 100 -10.26 7.70 -25.65
N LYS A 101 -10.38 7.52 -24.32
CA LYS A 101 -10.08 8.55 -23.30
C LYS A 101 -8.63 8.54 -22.81
N ALA A 102 -7.75 7.77 -23.45
CA ALA A 102 -6.40 7.50 -22.94
C ALA A 102 -5.35 8.57 -23.26
N ARG A 103 -5.70 9.66 -23.96
CA ARG A 103 -4.69 10.54 -24.57
C ARG A 103 -4.23 11.75 -23.75
N ASP A 104 -4.94 12.21 -22.71
CA ASP A 104 -4.57 13.54 -22.15
C ASP A 104 -3.90 13.60 -20.78
N ASP A 105 -4.19 12.76 -19.77
CA ASP A 105 -3.52 12.93 -18.45
C ASP A 105 -3.72 11.75 -17.47
N GLY A 106 -4.02 10.57 -18.00
CA GLY A 106 -4.40 9.43 -17.16
C GLY A 106 -3.20 8.80 -16.44
N VAL A 107 -3.29 8.63 -15.12
CA VAL A 107 -2.35 7.78 -14.35
C VAL A 107 -2.22 6.41 -15.02
N LEU A 108 -0.99 6.02 -15.33
CA LEU A 108 -0.64 4.75 -15.97
C LEU A 108 -0.42 3.65 -14.93
N PRO A 109 -0.63 2.36 -15.25
CA PRO A 109 -0.18 1.26 -14.41
C PRO A 109 1.34 1.29 -14.25
N LEU A 110 1.88 0.92 -13.09
CA LEU A 110 3.32 1.01 -12.78
C LEU A 110 4.18 0.13 -13.70
N GLY A 111 3.89 -1.17 -13.81
CA GLY A 111 4.68 -2.10 -14.61
C GLY A 111 6.01 -2.51 -13.96
N ILE A 112 6.07 -2.59 -12.63
CA ILE A 112 7.27 -3.01 -11.90
C ILE A 112 7.38 -4.54 -11.89
N GLU A 113 8.50 -5.09 -12.35
CA GLU A 113 8.73 -6.54 -12.56
C GLU A 113 9.45 -7.20 -11.38
N LEU A 114 9.87 -6.41 -10.38
CA LEU A 114 10.53 -6.90 -9.18
C LEU A 114 9.52 -7.60 -8.23
N PRO A 115 9.80 -8.84 -7.77
CA PRO A 115 8.82 -9.69 -7.09
C PRO A 115 8.69 -9.42 -5.58
N TRP A 116 9.52 -8.56 -5.00
CA TRP A 116 9.41 -8.16 -3.60
C TRP A 116 9.05 -6.70 -3.47
N ILE A 117 8.16 -6.39 -2.52
CA ILE A 117 7.88 -5.03 -2.07
C ILE A 117 8.26 -4.90 -0.59
N GLY A 118 8.95 -3.82 -0.25
CA GLY A 118 9.25 -3.43 1.12
C GLY A 118 8.54 -2.13 1.47
N LEU A 119 7.97 -2.08 2.69
CA LEU A 119 7.34 -0.88 3.23
C LEU A 119 7.89 -0.59 4.63
N GLN A 120 8.25 0.68 4.87
CA GLN A 120 8.53 1.20 6.20
C GLN A 120 7.38 2.08 6.65
N VAL A 121 6.63 1.59 7.63
CA VAL A 121 5.42 2.27 8.11
C VAL A 121 5.37 2.35 9.63
N LYS A 122 4.65 3.34 10.15
CA LYS A 122 4.35 3.50 11.57
C LYS A 122 2.85 3.71 11.75
N ARG A 123 2.22 2.91 12.61
CA ARG A 123 0.79 3.01 12.91
C ARG A 123 0.48 4.25 13.73
N LEU A 124 -0.62 4.94 13.44
CA LEU A 124 -1.10 6.06 14.26
C LEU A 124 -1.91 5.56 15.46
N GLY A 125 -1.25 5.46 16.61
CA GLY A 125 -1.87 5.04 17.87
C GLY A 125 -2.46 3.62 17.79
N ARG A 126 -3.75 3.50 18.14
CA ARG A 126 -4.52 2.22 18.09
C ARG A 126 -5.29 2.03 16.78
N ARG A 127 -5.17 2.94 15.81
CA ARG A 127 -5.93 2.89 14.55
C ARG A 127 -5.41 1.78 13.64
N HIS A 128 -6.25 1.27 12.77
CA HIS A 128 -5.86 0.20 11.84
C HIS A 128 -5.11 0.74 10.62
N VAL A 129 -4.19 -0.08 10.10
CA VAL A 129 -3.45 0.15 8.85
C VAL A 129 -3.85 -0.90 7.81
N SER A 130 -3.87 -0.48 6.54
CA SER A 130 -4.03 -1.35 5.39
C SER A 130 -3.34 -0.80 4.14
N PHE A 131 -2.96 -1.68 3.22
CA PHE A 131 -2.44 -1.30 1.90
C PHE A 131 -2.83 -2.34 0.85
N GLU A 132 -2.74 -1.95 -0.41
CA GLU A 132 -3.03 -2.80 -1.56
C GLU A 132 -1.89 -2.79 -2.57
N ILE A 133 -1.73 -3.93 -3.24
CA ILE A 133 -0.89 -4.08 -4.42
C ILE A 133 -1.74 -4.70 -5.52
N GLY A 134 -1.79 -4.05 -6.67
CA GLY A 134 -2.28 -4.68 -7.90
C GLY A 134 -1.18 -5.53 -8.51
N ILE A 135 -1.42 -6.83 -8.64
CA ILE A 135 -0.48 -7.78 -9.24
C ILE A 135 -1.02 -8.28 -10.58
N VAL A 136 -0.11 -8.52 -11.51
CA VAL A 136 -0.41 -9.00 -12.86
C VAL A 136 0.43 -10.24 -13.11
N ASP A 137 -0.21 -11.31 -13.58
CA ASP A 137 0.50 -12.52 -13.99
C ASP A 137 1.01 -12.42 -15.44
N ASN A 138 1.84 -13.38 -15.87
CA ASN A 138 2.40 -13.40 -17.22
C ASN A 138 1.37 -13.58 -18.35
N ARG A 139 0.11 -13.90 -18.02
CA ARG A 139 -1.01 -13.93 -18.96
C ARG A 139 -1.77 -12.60 -19.00
N GLY A 140 -1.31 -11.59 -18.26
CA GLY A 140 -1.93 -10.28 -18.21
C GLY A 140 -3.23 -10.23 -17.38
N ARG A 141 -3.48 -11.25 -16.53
CA ARG A 141 -4.60 -11.28 -15.59
C ARG A 141 -4.23 -10.52 -14.33
N GLU A 142 -5.11 -9.63 -13.91
CA GLU A 142 -4.89 -8.74 -12.78
C GLU A 142 -5.62 -9.26 -11.52
N GLY A 143 -4.98 -9.15 -10.36
CA GLY A 143 -5.59 -9.37 -9.06
C GLY A 143 -5.13 -8.33 -8.05
N ILE A 144 -5.92 -8.11 -7.00
CA ILE A 144 -5.58 -7.19 -5.90
C ILE A 144 -5.22 -8.00 -4.67
N VAL A 145 -4.06 -7.69 -4.09
CA VAL A 145 -3.67 -8.17 -2.76
C VAL A 145 -3.86 -7.04 -1.77
N ARG A 146 -4.81 -7.18 -0.85
CA ARG A 146 -5.01 -6.24 0.26
C ARG A 146 -4.50 -6.86 1.54
N LEU A 147 -3.62 -6.15 2.26
CA LEU A 147 -3.17 -6.52 3.60
C LEU A 147 -3.78 -5.54 4.61
N SER A 148 -4.32 -6.04 5.73
CA SER A 148 -4.98 -5.18 6.71
C SER A 148 -4.86 -5.68 8.14
N SER A 149 -4.60 -4.75 9.05
CA SER A 149 -4.43 -5.04 10.48
C SER A 149 -5.71 -5.38 11.25
N PHE A 150 -6.88 -5.12 10.67
CA PHE A 150 -8.18 -5.50 11.22
C PHE A 150 -8.69 -6.84 10.67
N LYS A 151 -8.04 -7.39 9.65
CA LYS A 151 -8.42 -8.67 9.05
C LYS A 151 -7.85 -9.80 9.90
N LYS A 152 -8.71 -10.77 10.27
CA LYS A 152 -8.31 -11.95 11.07
C LYS A 152 -8.06 -13.17 10.19
N ASN A 153 -9.03 -13.54 9.37
CA ASN A 153 -8.98 -14.72 8.50
C ASN A 153 -8.77 -14.30 7.05
N PRO A 154 -7.87 -14.92 6.28
CA PRO A 154 -7.66 -14.60 4.88
C PRO A 154 -8.87 -15.01 4.04
N THR A 155 -9.25 -14.19 3.06
CA THR A 155 -10.39 -14.46 2.17
C THR A 155 -10.10 -14.09 0.73
N VAL A 156 -10.79 -14.75 -0.22
CA VAL A 156 -10.77 -14.38 -1.63
C VAL A 156 -12.15 -13.89 -2.09
N HIS A 157 -12.16 -12.81 -2.88
CA HIS A 157 -13.33 -12.16 -3.45
C HIS A 157 -13.26 -12.25 -4.98
N PRO A 158 -13.57 -13.44 -5.57
CA PRO A 158 -13.38 -13.70 -7.01
C PRO A 158 -14.39 -12.98 -7.91
N HIS A 159 -15.45 -12.43 -7.32
CA HIS A 159 -16.50 -11.71 -8.04
C HIS A 159 -16.22 -10.21 -8.19
N ARG A 160 -15.14 -9.70 -7.58
CA ARG A 160 -14.65 -8.35 -7.86
C ARG A 160 -13.96 -8.32 -9.23
N SER A 161 -13.92 -7.15 -9.86
CA SER A 161 -13.24 -6.92 -11.12
C SER A 161 -12.25 -5.76 -10.94
N PRO A 162 -10.95 -6.03 -10.76
CA PRO A 162 -10.30 -7.36 -10.69
C PRO A 162 -10.59 -8.14 -9.38
N PRO A 163 -10.36 -9.47 -9.34
CA PRO A 163 -10.51 -10.26 -8.12
C PRO A 163 -9.59 -9.75 -7.01
N LEU A 164 -9.97 -9.97 -5.75
CA LEU A 164 -9.23 -9.47 -4.58
C LEU A 164 -8.99 -10.59 -3.56
N ILE A 165 -7.77 -10.71 -3.04
CA ILE A 165 -7.49 -11.45 -1.80
C ILE A 165 -7.28 -10.45 -0.66
N HIS A 166 -7.84 -10.75 0.51
CA HIS A 166 -7.72 -9.92 1.71
C HIS A 166 -7.04 -10.71 2.82
N LEU A 167 -5.79 -10.34 3.10
CA LEU A 167 -4.91 -11.02 4.03
C LEU A 167 -4.78 -10.25 5.36
N PRO A 168 -4.64 -10.98 6.48
CA PRO A 168 -4.33 -10.37 7.78
C PRO A 168 -2.92 -9.75 7.77
N LEU A 169 -2.78 -8.58 8.40
CA LEU A 169 -1.49 -7.94 8.66
C LEU A 169 -1.27 -7.83 10.17
N GLN A 170 -0.40 -8.66 10.73
CA GLN A 170 -0.07 -8.59 12.15
C GLN A 170 1.08 -7.60 12.35
N LEU A 171 0.79 -6.49 13.03
CA LEU A 171 1.80 -5.52 13.44
C LEU A 171 2.22 -5.82 14.89
N PRO A 172 3.53 -5.73 15.22
CA PRO A 172 4.00 -5.92 16.59
C PRO A 172 3.27 -4.99 17.55
N GLN A 173 2.86 -5.53 18.69
CA GLN A 173 2.28 -4.73 19.76
C GLN A 173 3.37 -3.89 20.41
N GLN A 174 3.06 -2.62 20.68
CA GLN A 174 4.00 -1.73 21.37
C GLN A 174 4.04 -2.10 22.85
N THR A 175 5.18 -2.59 23.30
CA THR A 175 5.51 -2.86 24.70
C THR A 175 6.45 -1.77 25.23
N PRO A 176 6.62 -1.62 26.55
CA PRO A 176 7.63 -0.70 27.11
C PRO A 176 9.05 -0.98 26.63
N SER A 177 9.35 -2.21 26.18
CA SER A 177 10.64 -2.63 25.62
C SER A 177 10.78 -2.39 24.11
N THR A 178 9.74 -1.88 23.45
CA THR A 178 9.75 -1.65 22.00
C THR A 178 10.63 -0.44 21.69
N LEU A 179 11.75 -0.67 20.99
CA LEU A 179 12.73 0.36 20.64
C LEU A 179 12.16 1.40 19.67
N THR A 180 11.34 0.98 18.71
CA THR A 180 10.72 1.89 17.73
C THR A 180 9.31 1.45 17.34
N PRO A 181 8.37 2.40 17.14
CA PRO A 181 7.04 2.10 16.61
C PRO A 181 7.04 1.84 15.08
N TRP A 182 8.17 2.02 14.40
CA TRP A 182 8.32 1.75 12.98
C TRP A 182 8.44 0.26 12.72
N VAL A 183 7.80 -0.17 11.63
CA VAL A 183 7.84 -1.56 11.18
C VAL A 183 8.31 -1.63 9.74
N HIS A 184 9.13 -2.64 9.47
CA HIS A 184 9.51 -3.02 8.13
C HIS A 184 8.67 -4.22 7.70
N ILE A 185 7.95 -4.09 6.59
CA ILE A 185 7.05 -5.12 6.05
C ILE A 185 7.56 -5.56 4.66
N PRO A 186 8.40 -6.61 4.59
CA PRO A 186 8.77 -7.23 3.32
C PRO A 186 7.69 -8.21 2.87
N VAL A 187 7.31 -8.16 1.59
CA VAL A 187 6.29 -9.05 1.02
C VAL A 187 6.79 -9.61 -0.31
N SER A 188 6.83 -10.95 -0.41
CA SER A 188 7.02 -11.65 -1.67
C SER A 188 5.70 -11.74 -2.43
N LEU A 189 5.65 -11.19 -3.64
CA LEU A 189 4.43 -11.06 -4.43
C LEU A 189 4.11 -12.33 -5.23
N ALA A 190 5.14 -13.04 -5.71
CA ALA A 190 4.95 -14.20 -6.57
C ALA A 190 4.13 -15.34 -5.93
N PRO A 191 4.37 -15.73 -4.66
CA PRO A 191 3.54 -16.75 -4.01
C PRO A 191 2.08 -16.34 -3.80
N LEU A 192 1.79 -15.03 -3.75
CA LEU A 192 0.44 -14.52 -3.46
C LEU A 192 -0.54 -14.77 -4.62
N ILE A 193 -0.04 -14.96 -5.85
CA ILE A 193 -0.89 -15.30 -7.00
C ILE A 193 -1.64 -16.61 -6.76
N GLN A 194 -0.97 -17.60 -6.16
CA GLN A 194 -1.59 -18.92 -5.90
C GLN A 194 -2.74 -18.84 -4.88
N LEU A 195 -2.72 -17.82 -4.01
CA LEU A 195 -3.76 -17.62 -2.99
C LEU A 195 -5.13 -17.27 -3.58
N PHE A 196 -5.19 -16.76 -4.82
CA PHE A 196 -6.48 -16.52 -5.49
C PHE A 196 -7.27 -17.82 -5.72
N HIS A 197 -6.58 -18.96 -5.79
CA HIS A 197 -7.19 -20.27 -6.00
C HIS A 197 -7.35 -21.08 -4.71
N SER A 198 -6.48 -20.88 -3.71
CA SER A 198 -6.46 -21.71 -2.49
C SER A 198 -7.26 -21.14 -1.31
N LEU A 199 -7.50 -19.82 -1.28
CA LEU A 199 -8.17 -19.21 -0.13
C LEU A 199 -9.68 -19.51 -0.08
N PRO A 200 -10.27 -19.53 1.13
CA PRO A 200 -11.70 -19.75 1.29
C PRO A 200 -12.48 -18.60 0.68
N ARG A 201 -13.53 -18.96 -0.07
CA ARG A 201 -14.51 -18.02 -0.60
C ARG A 201 -15.51 -17.70 0.52
N PRO A 202 -15.70 -16.43 0.90
CA PRO A 202 -16.79 -16.07 1.81
C PRO A 202 -18.10 -16.61 1.25
N GLN A 203 -18.84 -17.37 2.06
CA GLN A 203 -20.20 -17.77 1.70
C GLN A 203 -21.03 -16.49 1.57
N ARG A 204 -21.75 -16.33 0.45
CA ARG A 204 -22.56 -15.14 0.12
C ARG A 204 -23.69 -14.82 1.13
N HIS A 205 -23.82 -15.59 2.21
CA HIS A 205 -24.93 -15.51 3.15
C HIS A 205 -24.60 -14.83 4.49
N ALA A 206 -23.41 -14.25 4.65
CA ALA A 206 -23.09 -13.45 5.83
C ALA A 206 -22.41 -12.15 5.41
N LEU A 207 -23.15 -11.04 5.55
CA LEU A 207 -22.70 -9.64 5.45
C LEU A 207 -22.68 -9.05 4.03
N ASP A 208 -23.84 -8.57 3.57
CA ASP A 208 -23.92 -7.34 2.77
C ASP A 208 -24.98 -6.45 3.46
N ASN A 209 -24.50 -5.71 4.46
CA ASN A 209 -25.11 -4.48 4.96
C ASN A 209 -24.13 -3.32 4.67
N ASP A 210 -23.34 -3.45 3.59
CA ASP A 210 -22.59 -2.33 3.00
C ASP A 210 -23.52 -1.75 1.92
N ASP A 211 -24.07 -0.57 2.22
CA ASP A 211 -24.79 0.33 1.32
C ASP A 211 -24.01 0.56 0.02
N ASP A 212 -24.36 -0.17 -1.02
CA ASP A 212 -24.23 0.28 -2.40
C ASP A 212 -25.65 0.18 -3.00
N GLU A 213 -26.48 1.19 -2.74
CA GLU A 213 -27.71 1.45 -3.49
C GLU A 213 -27.36 1.74 -4.95
N HIS A 214 -27.23 0.67 -5.73
CA HIS A 214 -27.59 0.70 -7.14
C HIS A 214 -28.33 -0.61 -7.46
N GLU A 215 -29.65 -0.55 -7.28
CA GLU A 215 -30.61 -1.36 -8.03
C GLU A 215 -30.36 -1.15 -9.52
N ASP A 216 -29.49 -1.95 -10.12
CA ASP A 216 -29.69 -2.34 -11.50
C ASP A 216 -28.94 -3.62 -11.86
N SER A 217 -29.73 -4.60 -12.25
CA SER A 217 -29.37 -5.79 -13.01
C SER A 217 -28.70 -6.98 -12.28
N ARG A 218 -29.53 -7.99 -12.00
CA ARG A 218 -29.19 -9.41 -11.79
C ARG A 218 -28.57 -10.07 -13.05
N LYS A 219 -27.69 -9.37 -13.78
CA LYS A 219 -26.85 -9.99 -14.79
C LYS A 219 -25.90 -10.93 -14.05
N ARG A 220 -25.91 -12.22 -14.39
CA ARG A 220 -24.96 -13.24 -13.88
C ARG A 220 -23.56 -12.59 -13.79
N ARG A 221 -23.11 -12.21 -12.59
CA ARG A 221 -21.80 -11.55 -12.39
C ARG A 221 -20.75 -12.52 -12.94
N LYS A 222 -20.22 -12.22 -14.13
CA LYS A 222 -19.17 -13.01 -14.78
C LYS A 222 -18.02 -13.09 -13.79
N VAL A 223 -17.68 -14.31 -13.37
CA VAL A 223 -16.53 -14.52 -12.49
C VAL A 223 -15.32 -13.99 -13.24
N ALA A 224 -14.62 -13.02 -12.65
CA ALA A 224 -13.40 -12.51 -13.26
C ALA A 224 -12.38 -13.65 -13.34
N GLU A 225 -11.61 -13.71 -14.42
CA GLU A 225 -10.54 -14.68 -14.52
C GLU A 225 -9.52 -14.43 -13.42
N LEU A 226 -9.27 -15.46 -12.62
CA LEU A 226 -8.32 -15.38 -11.51
C LEU A 226 -6.89 -15.42 -12.05
N PRO A 227 -5.96 -14.63 -11.49
CA PRO A 227 -4.55 -14.75 -11.82
C PRO A 227 -4.04 -16.11 -11.34
N SER A 228 -3.30 -16.80 -12.20
CA SER A 228 -2.84 -18.17 -11.91
C SER A 228 -1.46 -18.50 -12.52
N GLY A 229 -0.89 -17.56 -13.28
CA GLY A 229 0.44 -17.71 -13.88
C GLY A 229 1.56 -17.22 -12.96
N PRO A 230 2.82 -17.36 -13.39
CA PRO A 230 3.95 -16.67 -12.78
C PRO A 230 3.68 -15.16 -12.65
N PHE A 231 4.25 -14.56 -11.61
CA PHE A 231 4.26 -13.11 -11.44
C PHE A 231 4.95 -12.44 -12.63
N ALA A 232 4.33 -11.39 -13.15
CA ALA A 232 4.91 -10.57 -14.21
C ALA A 232 5.19 -9.16 -13.73
N SER A 233 4.19 -8.47 -13.15
CA SER A 233 4.39 -7.10 -12.71
C SER A 233 3.39 -6.62 -11.66
N VAL A 234 3.70 -5.46 -11.05
CA VAL A 234 2.79 -4.67 -10.24
C VAL A 234 2.14 -3.57 -11.06
N SER A 235 0.81 -3.46 -11.01
CA SER A 235 0.04 -2.41 -11.67
C SER A 235 -0.12 -1.15 -10.81
N TYR A 236 -0.29 -1.29 -9.50
CA TYR A 236 -0.36 -0.14 -8.58
C TYR A 236 0.00 -0.51 -7.15
N VAL A 237 0.32 0.50 -6.34
CA VAL A 237 0.45 0.40 -4.89
C VAL A 237 -0.44 1.46 -4.26
N ARG A 238 -1.24 1.08 -3.25
CA ARG A 238 -2.11 2.01 -2.51
C ARG A 238 -1.90 1.84 -1.01
N VAL A 239 -1.67 2.94 -0.30
CA VAL A 239 -1.54 2.94 1.17
C VAL A 239 -2.66 3.77 1.77
N TYR A 240 -3.47 3.15 2.62
CA TYR A 240 -4.62 3.79 3.26
C TYR A 240 -4.22 4.60 4.49
N ALA A 241 -5.16 5.43 4.96
CA ALA A 241 -4.96 6.29 6.11
C ALA A 241 -4.67 5.56 7.42
N ASN A 242 -4.31 6.38 8.41
CA ASN A 242 -3.95 6.02 9.78
C ASN A 242 -2.55 5.40 9.94
N CYS A 243 -1.62 5.80 9.08
CA CYS A 243 -0.22 5.45 9.17
C CYS A 243 0.68 6.61 8.76
N ARG A 244 1.97 6.45 9.08
CA ARG A 244 3.08 7.20 8.49
C ARG A 244 3.87 6.27 7.61
N VAL A 245 4.38 6.79 6.51
CA VAL A 245 5.18 6.07 5.53
C VAL A 245 6.51 6.79 5.38
N ARG A 246 7.61 6.04 5.54
CA ARG A 246 8.97 6.54 5.27
C ARG A 246 9.44 6.11 3.89
N ARG A 247 9.27 4.84 3.55
CA ARG A 247 9.80 4.29 2.30
C ARG A 247 8.89 3.18 1.74
N ILE A 248 8.78 3.13 0.42
CA ILE A 248 8.19 2.04 -0.36
C ILE A 248 9.17 1.73 -1.48
N TRP A 249 9.58 0.48 -1.59
CA TRP A 249 10.54 0.05 -2.62
C TRP A 249 10.24 -1.37 -3.07
N PHE A 250 10.89 -1.75 -4.17
CA PHE A 250 10.86 -3.09 -4.71
C PHE A 250 12.27 -3.65 -4.81
N SER A 251 12.40 -4.97 -4.69
CA SER A 251 13.68 -5.64 -4.87
C SER A 251 13.56 -6.99 -5.58
N ALA A 252 14.68 -7.44 -6.14
CA ALA A 252 14.78 -8.72 -6.83
C ALA A 252 14.61 -9.91 -5.87
N ASP A 253 15.22 -9.82 -4.68
CA ASP A 253 15.37 -10.93 -3.73
C ASP A 253 15.01 -10.55 -2.28
N GLY A 254 14.17 -9.53 -2.08
CA GLY A 254 13.79 -9.08 -0.75
C GLY A 254 14.97 -8.48 0.01
N GLU A 255 15.13 -8.88 1.26
CA GLU A 255 16.25 -8.44 2.12
C GLU A 255 17.62 -8.82 1.60
N ARG A 256 17.74 -9.96 0.88
CA ARG A 256 19.04 -10.40 0.35
C ARG A 256 19.61 -9.40 -0.65
N THR A 257 18.76 -8.72 -1.42
CA THR A 257 19.19 -7.63 -2.31
C THR A 257 19.85 -6.52 -1.51
N ILE A 258 19.24 -6.06 -0.42
CA ILE A 258 19.75 -4.96 0.40
C ILE A 258 21.04 -5.41 1.10
N GLN A 259 21.07 -6.61 1.67
CA GLN A 259 22.23 -7.16 2.36
C GLN A 259 23.46 -7.32 1.45
N GLY A 260 23.23 -7.69 0.19
CA GLY A 260 24.26 -7.82 -0.84
C GLY A 260 24.78 -6.48 -1.38
N MET A 261 24.13 -5.37 -1.06
CA MET A 261 24.58 -4.03 -1.44
C MET A 261 25.59 -3.48 -0.43
N GLY A 262 26.35 -2.45 -0.86
CA GLY A 262 27.36 -1.80 -0.03
C GLY A 262 26.76 -1.20 1.25
N LYS A 263 27.60 -1.03 2.27
CA LYS A 263 27.21 -0.52 3.60
C LYS A 263 26.33 0.73 3.53
N GLY A 264 26.65 1.70 2.67
CA GLY A 264 25.87 2.93 2.53
C GLY A 264 24.41 2.69 2.13
N VAL A 265 24.14 1.72 1.25
CA VAL A 265 22.77 1.36 0.86
C VAL A 265 22.06 0.65 2.00
N ARG A 266 22.75 -0.24 2.72
CA ARG A 266 22.17 -0.90 3.90
C ARG A 266 21.75 0.12 4.95
N ASP A 267 22.65 1.05 5.27
CA ASP A 267 22.40 2.10 6.24
C ASP A 267 21.22 3.00 5.83
N GLU A 268 21.06 3.30 4.53
CA GLU A 268 19.92 4.10 4.06
C GLU A 268 18.57 3.34 4.17
N TRP A 269 18.57 2.01 3.97
CA TRP A 269 17.37 1.18 3.99
C TRP A 269 17.04 0.59 5.37
N GLU A 270 17.95 0.63 6.33
CA GLU A 270 17.70 0.19 7.70
C GLU A 270 16.86 1.20 8.50
N LEU A 271 16.24 0.71 9.57
CA LEU A 271 15.53 1.51 10.57
C LEU A 271 16.42 1.67 11.80
N TYR A 272 17.05 2.84 11.93
CA TYR A 272 17.76 3.22 13.14
C TYR A 272 16.83 4.01 14.05
N ALA A 273 16.60 3.48 15.25
CA ALA A 273 16.02 4.29 16.32
C ALA A 273 17.04 5.35 16.71
N ALA A 274 16.62 6.61 16.86
CA ALA A 274 17.47 7.60 17.48
C ALA A 274 17.70 7.19 18.95
N ASP A 275 18.94 6.91 19.32
CA ASP A 275 19.34 6.94 20.72
C ASP A 275 19.16 8.37 21.23
N GLU A 276 18.74 8.50 22.50
CA GLU A 276 18.46 9.78 23.14
C GLU A 276 19.56 10.80 22.81
N MET A 277 19.20 11.94 22.19
CA MET A 277 20.08 13.10 22.23
C MET A 277 20.22 13.46 23.71
N ALA A 278 21.37 13.12 24.29
CA ALA A 278 21.83 13.64 25.58
C ALA A 278 22.05 15.15 25.47
#